data_AF-A0A3A9KH80-F1
#
_entry.id   AF-A0A3A9KH80-F1
#
_cell.length_a   1.000
_cell.length_b   1.000
_cell.length_c   1.000
_cell.angle_alpha   90.00
_cell.angle_beta   90.00
_cell.angle_gamma   90.00
#
_symmetry.space_group_name_H-M   'P 1'
#
loop_
_entity.id
_entity.type
_entity.pdbx_description
1 polymer ?
#
loop_
_entity_poly.entity_id
_entity_poly.type
_entity_poly.pdbx_seq_one_letter_code
_entity_poly.pdbx_strand_id
1 'polypeptide(L)'
;MRVKGKHVMFSFVLLITGFLVSLSYQYTSHTNQQGPPLSDSQWQEEDELRNEVISEQQVNQKLTDSLREVQRQIKTVEDDISTSERLYLNLVEDIDQLRMVTGSVGVSGEGIHVKLDDAEYVPGEDNPNHYIVHEQHIQQIVDELLVAGAEAIAVNGHRIHQQSYIQCIGPVIEIDGETSFSPFEVTAIGDSETLDESLNLVGGVKDQLVNQNIDIRIEKRNEIILDPFFSEKG
;
A
#
# COMPACT_ATOMS: atom_id res chain seq x y z
N MET A 1 -57.66 105.74 16.59
CA MET A 1 -57.93 104.59 17.49
C MET A 1 -56.61 104.17 18.16
N ARG A 2 -56.50 104.29 19.49
CA ARG A 2 -55.33 103.79 20.24
C ARG A 2 -55.40 102.26 20.30
N VAL A 3 -54.54 101.58 19.55
CA VAL A 3 -54.49 100.11 19.52
C VAL A 3 -53.94 99.62 20.86
N LYS A 4 -54.72 98.86 21.64
CA LYS A 4 -54.28 98.29 22.91
C LYS A 4 -53.12 97.33 22.65
N GLY A 5 -52.00 97.46 23.37
CA GLY A 5 -50.74 96.75 23.11
C GLY A 5 -50.82 95.22 22.97
N LYS A 6 -51.87 94.59 23.52
CA LYS A 6 -52.13 93.15 23.33
C LYS A 6 -52.37 92.77 21.85
N HIS A 7 -53.06 93.60 21.07
CA HIS A 7 -53.32 93.31 19.65
C HIS A 7 -52.06 93.45 18.78
N VAL A 8 -51.15 94.37 19.14
CA VAL A 8 -49.84 94.51 18.47
C VAL A 8 -48.98 93.27 18.72
N MET A 9 -49.01 92.76 19.96
CA MET A 9 -48.30 91.55 20.36
C MET A 9 -48.80 90.32 19.60
N PHE A 10 -50.13 90.13 19.49
CA PHE A 10 -50.70 89.04 18.70
C PHE A 10 -50.38 89.13 17.21
N SER A 11 -50.38 90.33 16.62
CA SER A 11 -50.03 90.53 15.22
C SER A 11 -48.57 90.18 14.94
N PHE A 12 -47.67 90.48 15.88
CA PHE A 12 -46.25 90.15 15.77
C PHE A 12 -46.00 88.63 15.90
N VAL A 13 -46.68 87.97 16.83
CA VAL A 13 -46.63 86.51 16.99
C VAL A 13 -47.11 85.82 15.72
N LEU A 14 -48.26 86.23 15.16
CA LEU A 14 -48.82 85.66 13.94
C LEU A 14 -47.88 85.82 12.73
N LEU A 15 -47.21 86.97 12.61
CA LEU A 15 -46.26 87.24 11.53
C LEU A 15 -45.03 86.33 11.64
N ILE A 16 -44.47 86.17 12.84
CA ILE A 16 -43.33 85.28 13.08
C ILE A 16 -43.73 83.83 12.83
N THR A 17 -44.88 83.38 13.34
CA THR A 17 -45.31 81.99 13.14
C THR A 17 -45.64 81.72 11.67
N GLY A 18 -46.26 82.66 10.96
CA GLY A 18 -46.51 82.53 9.52
C GLY A 18 -45.23 82.49 8.70
N PHE A 19 -44.23 83.30 9.08
CA PHE A 19 -42.91 83.29 8.45
C PHE A 19 -42.16 81.97 8.69
N LEU A 20 -42.21 81.43 9.91
CA LEU A 20 -41.61 80.13 10.23
C LEU A 20 -42.30 78.98 9.49
N VAL A 21 -43.62 78.99 9.39
CA VAL A 21 -44.38 77.98 8.61
C VAL A 21 -44.05 78.10 7.12
N SER A 22 -43.96 79.32 6.58
CA SER A 22 -43.55 79.55 5.19
C SER A 22 -42.13 79.05 4.93
N LEU A 23 -41.19 79.33 5.83
CA LEU A 23 -39.82 78.85 5.72
C LEU A 23 -39.76 77.32 5.82
N SER A 24 -40.49 76.71 6.75
CA SER A 24 -40.57 75.26 6.85
C SER A 24 -41.15 74.64 5.58
N TYR A 25 -42.19 75.24 5.01
CA TYR A 25 -42.81 74.76 3.78
C TYR A 25 -41.86 74.88 2.59
N GLN A 26 -41.13 75.99 2.49
CA GLN A 26 -40.12 76.22 1.45
C GLN A 26 -38.92 75.27 1.60
N TYR A 27 -38.45 75.02 2.82
CA TYR A 27 -37.33 74.12 3.08
C TYR A 27 -37.72 72.65 2.83
N THR A 28 -38.90 72.21 3.28
CA THR A 28 -39.42 70.87 3.00
C THR A 28 -39.70 70.69 1.50
N SER A 29 -40.22 71.71 0.81
CA SER A 29 -40.43 71.67 -0.64
C SER A 29 -39.13 71.48 -1.44
N HIS A 30 -38.01 72.04 -0.98
CA HIS A 30 -36.71 71.86 -1.63
C HIS A 30 -36.00 70.56 -1.22
N THR A 31 -36.33 69.97 -0.07
CA THR A 31 -35.65 68.79 0.46
C THR A 31 -36.39 67.47 0.16
N ASN A 32 -37.67 67.53 -0.25
CA ASN A 32 -38.46 66.34 -0.60
C ASN A 32 -38.38 65.95 -2.09
N GLN A 33 -37.53 66.63 -2.87
CA GLN A 33 -37.12 66.16 -4.20
C GLN A 33 -35.92 65.24 -4.04
N GLN A 34 -36.20 63.96 -3.80
CA GLN A 34 -35.28 62.88 -4.14
C GLN A 34 -34.96 62.97 -5.64
N GLY A 35 -33.83 63.61 -5.98
CA GLY A 35 -33.33 63.70 -7.35
C GLY A 35 -34.27 64.47 -8.33
N PRO A 36 -33.81 64.75 -9.56
CA PRO A 36 -34.69 65.24 -10.61
C PRO A 36 -35.78 64.19 -10.90
N PRO A 37 -36.99 64.56 -11.34
CA PRO A 37 -38.00 63.59 -11.74
C PRO A 37 -37.43 62.81 -12.93
N LEU A 38 -37.03 61.56 -12.68
CA LEU A 38 -36.63 60.64 -13.72
C LEU A 38 -37.82 60.53 -14.69
N SER A 39 -37.55 60.69 -16.00
CA SER A 39 -38.52 60.42 -17.05
C SER A 39 -39.04 58.97 -16.90
N ASP A 40 -40.30 58.67 -17.20
CA ASP A 40 -40.84 57.30 -17.16
C ASP A 40 -39.93 56.29 -17.91
N SER A 41 -39.22 56.75 -18.94
CA SER A 41 -38.21 55.97 -19.68
C SER A 41 -36.96 55.60 -18.86
N GLN A 42 -36.51 56.44 -17.94
CA GLN A 42 -35.32 56.18 -17.10
C GLN A 42 -35.62 55.19 -15.98
N TRP A 43 -36.86 55.16 -15.48
CA TRP A 43 -37.31 54.15 -14.52
C TRP A 43 -37.36 52.74 -15.14
N GLN A 44 -37.81 52.65 -16.40
CA GLN A 44 -37.82 51.38 -17.14
C GLN A 44 -36.41 50.84 -17.36
N GLU A 45 -35.46 51.71 -17.72
CA GLU A 45 -34.06 51.33 -17.92
C GLU A 45 -33.39 50.86 -16.62
N GLU A 46 -33.65 51.52 -15.48
CA GLU A 46 -33.11 51.07 -14.18
C GLU A 46 -33.69 49.70 -13.75
N ASP A 47 -34.98 49.47 -13.97
CA ASP A 47 -35.64 48.19 -13.62
C ASP A 47 -35.13 47.05 -14.50
N GLU A 48 -34.95 47.29 -15.81
CA GLU A 48 -34.33 46.33 -16.73
C GLU A 48 -32.91 45.96 -16.28
N LEU A 49 -32.06 46.94 -15.97
CA LEU A 49 -30.70 46.70 -15.49
C LEU A 49 -30.68 45.94 -14.15
N ARG A 50 -31.59 46.25 -13.23
CA ARG A 50 -31.71 45.51 -11.96
C ARG A 50 -32.09 44.06 -12.20
N ASN A 51 -33.08 43.81 -13.05
CA ASN A 51 -33.53 42.47 -13.39
C ASN A 51 -32.41 41.67 -14.09
N GLU A 52 -31.64 42.30 -14.98
CA GLU A 52 -30.45 41.73 -15.62
C GLU A 52 -29.43 41.29 -14.55
N VAL A 53 -29.06 42.19 -13.64
CA VAL A 53 -28.10 41.90 -12.55
C VAL A 53 -28.58 40.75 -11.66
N ILE A 54 -29.86 40.73 -11.29
CA ILE A 54 -30.44 39.64 -10.48
C ILE A 54 -30.36 38.32 -11.26
N SER A 55 -30.66 38.33 -12.56
CA SER A 55 -30.58 37.13 -13.40
C SER A 55 -29.14 36.61 -13.51
N GLU A 56 -28.17 37.50 -13.69
CA GLU A 56 -26.74 37.18 -13.73
C GLU A 56 -26.25 36.64 -12.39
N GLN A 57 -26.71 37.21 -11.27
CA GLN A 57 -26.41 36.68 -9.94
C GLN A 57 -26.96 35.26 -9.76
N GLN A 58 -28.19 34.99 -10.21
CA GLN A 58 -28.77 33.65 -10.16
C GLN A 58 -28.01 32.65 -11.05
N VAL A 59 -27.60 33.07 -12.24
CA VAL A 59 -26.77 32.24 -13.14
C VAL A 59 -25.42 31.94 -12.49
N ASN A 60 -24.73 32.94 -11.95
CA ASN A 60 -23.46 32.76 -11.24
C ASN A 60 -23.60 31.82 -10.04
N GLN A 61 -24.69 31.93 -9.27
CA GLN A 61 -24.96 31.03 -8.15
C GLN A 61 -25.14 29.58 -8.63
N LYS A 62 -25.96 29.36 -9.66
CA LYS A 62 -26.16 28.03 -10.27
C LYS A 62 -24.86 27.45 -10.81
N LEU A 63 -24.03 28.28 -11.45
CA LEU A 63 -22.76 27.87 -12.02
C LEU A 63 -21.76 27.50 -10.91
N THR A 64 -21.74 28.27 -9.82
CA THR A 64 -20.94 27.98 -8.63
C THR A 64 -21.37 26.66 -7.98
N ASP A 65 -22.68 26.41 -7.87
CA ASP A 65 -23.20 25.16 -7.30
C ASP A 65 -22.88 23.95 -8.20
N SER A 66 -22.99 24.11 -9.51
CA SER A 66 -22.57 23.11 -10.49
C SER A 66 -21.08 22.82 -10.41
N LEU A 67 -20.25 23.85 -10.24
CA LEU A 67 -18.80 23.70 -10.08
C LEU A 67 -18.46 22.93 -8.80
N ARG A 68 -19.13 23.22 -7.69
CA ARG A 68 -18.96 22.46 -6.43
C ARG A 68 -19.40 21.00 -6.56
N GLU A 69 -20.46 20.73 -7.30
CA GLU A 69 -20.93 19.37 -7.59
C GLU A 69 -19.88 18.60 -8.40
N VAL A 70 -19.41 19.18 -9.50
CA VAL A 70 -18.37 18.56 -10.34
C VAL A 70 -17.08 18.33 -9.54
N GLN A 71 -16.67 19.28 -8.70
CA GLN A 71 -15.50 19.09 -7.82
C GLN A 71 -15.69 17.94 -6.81
N ARG A 72 -16.90 17.78 -6.25
CA ARG A 72 -17.21 16.62 -5.38
C ARG A 72 -17.15 15.31 -6.14
N GLN A 73 -17.66 15.28 -7.37
CA GLN A 73 -17.59 14.09 -8.23
C GLN A 73 -16.14 13.74 -8.58
N ILE A 74 -15.31 14.73 -8.95
CA ILE A 74 -13.88 14.53 -9.19
C ILE A 74 -13.21 13.93 -7.96
N LYS A 75 -13.43 14.53 -6.78
CA LYS A 75 -12.85 14.02 -5.54
C LYS A 75 -13.27 12.58 -5.23
N THR A 76 -14.54 12.25 -5.46
CA THR A 76 -15.06 10.88 -5.24
C THR A 76 -14.36 9.90 -6.17
N VAL A 77 -14.22 10.25 -7.45
CA VAL A 77 -13.51 9.42 -8.43
C VAL A 77 -12.02 9.29 -8.09
N GLU A 78 -11.36 10.37 -7.66
CA GLU A 78 -9.97 10.34 -7.21
C GLU A 78 -9.78 9.44 -5.99
N ASP A 79 -10.68 9.53 -5.00
CA ASP A 79 -10.67 8.69 -3.80
C ASP A 79 -10.88 7.19 -4.15
N ASP A 80 -11.82 6.89 -5.06
CA ASP A 80 -12.10 5.53 -5.56
C ASP A 80 -10.91 4.93 -6.33
N ILE A 81 -10.26 5.73 -7.18
CA ILE A 81 -9.05 5.33 -7.91
C ILE A 81 -7.93 5.02 -6.91
N SER A 82 -7.70 5.92 -5.94
CA SER A 82 -6.64 5.74 -4.93
C SER A 82 -6.86 4.48 -4.08
N THR A 83 -8.11 4.15 -3.78
CA THR A 83 -8.48 2.96 -2.99
C THR A 83 -8.28 1.69 -3.82
N SER A 84 -8.70 1.71 -5.08
CA SER A 84 -8.51 0.59 -6.01
C SER A 84 -7.04 0.30 -6.25
N GLU A 85 -6.21 1.33 -6.46
CA GLU A 85 -4.76 1.20 -6.63
C GLU A 85 -4.10 0.53 -5.42
N ARG A 86 -4.43 0.96 -4.19
CA ARG A 86 -3.94 0.32 -2.97
C ARG A 86 -4.35 -1.15 -2.87
N LEU A 87 -5.59 -1.48 -3.23
CA LEU A 87 -6.08 -2.86 -3.23
C LEU A 87 -5.28 -3.74 -4.21
N TYR A 88 -5.02 -3.24 -5.42
CA TYR A 88 -4.22 -3.96 -6.41
C TYR A 88 -2.78 -4.16 -5.96
N LEU A 89 -2.16 -3.15 -5.34
CA LEU A 89 -0.80 -3.27 -4.78
C LEU A 89 -0.72 -4.37 -3.72
N ASN A 90 -1.67 -4.39 -2.77
CA ASN A 90 -1.73 -5.43 -1.75
C ASN A 90 -1.90 -6.82 -2.37
N LEU A 91 -2.76 -6.97 -3.39
CA LEU A 91 -2.97 -8.26 -4.06
C LEU A 91 -1.71 -8.75 -4.79
N VAL A 92 -0.93 -7.85 -5.38
CA VAL A 92 0.35 -8.21 -6.01
C VAL A 92 1.35 -8.69 -4.95
N GLU A 93 1.45 -7.98 -3.82
CA GLU A 93 2.29 -8.38 -2.69
C GLU A 93 1.87 -9.75 -2.12
N ASP A 94 0.57 -9.98 -1.95
CA ASP A 94 0.02 -11.28 -1.51
C ASP A 94 0.38 -12.40 -2.49
N ILE A 95 0.26 -12.15 -3.81
CA ILE A 95 0.64 -13.12 -4.85
C ILE A 95 2.13 -13.45 -4.76
N ASP A 96 2.99 -12.46 -4.57
CA ASP A 96 4.43 -12.68 -4.48
C ASP A 96 4.81 -13.42 -3.19
N GLN A 97 4.17 -13.12 -2.06
CA GLN A 97 4.30 -13.90 -0.82
C GLN A 97 3.88 -15.35 -1.02
N LEU A 98 2.72 -15.59 -1.65
CA LEU A 98 2.26 -16.95 -1.94
C LEU A 98 3.23 -17.69 -2.86
N ARG A 99 3.79 -17.02 -3.87
CA ARG A 99 4.80 -17.60 -4.76
C ARG A 99 6.07 -18.00 -4.03
N MET A 100 6.51 -17.21 -3.04
CA MET A 100 7.67 -17.56 -2.22
C MET A 100 7.40 -18.84 -1.40
N VAL A 101 6.22 -18.91 -0.78
CA VAL A 101 5.76 -20.07 0.03
C VAL A 101 5.58 -21.33 -0.82
N THR A 102 5.03 -21.22 -2.03
CA THR A 102 4.89 -22.35 -2.96
C THR A 102 6.19 -22.71 -3.67
N GLY A 103 7.24 -21.92 -3.46
CA GLY A 103 8.54 -22.09 -4.08
C GLY A 103 8.62 -21.77 -5.58
N SER A 104 7.63 -21.04 -6.11
CA SER A 104 7.49 -20.72 -7.53
C SER A 104 8.36 -19.56 -8.01
N VAL A 105 9.03 -18.88 -7.08
CA VAL A 105 10.01 -17.82 -7.37
C VAL A 105 11.30 -18.09 -6.61
N GLY A 106 12.42 -17.58 -7.12
CA GLY A 106 13.69 -17.64 -6.41
C GLY A 106 13.64 -16.82 -5.12
N VAL A 107 14.36 -17.29 -4.10
CA VAL A 107 14.43 -16.67 -2.78
C VAL A 107 15.88 -16.56 -2.34
N SER A 108 16.18 -15.57 -1.50
CA SER A 108 17.50 -15.44 -0.90
C SER A 108 17.41 -15.08 0.58
N GLY A 109 18.41 -15.50 1.33
CA GLY A 109 18.48 -15.26 2.77
C GLY A 109 19.72 -15.89 3.37
N GLU A 110 19.93 -15.68 4.66
CA GLU A 110 20.95 -16.42 5.41
C GLU A 110 20.55 -17.89 5.59
N GLY A 111 21.53 -18.72 5.95
CA GLY A 111 21.26 -20.11 6.28
C GLY A 111 22.53 -20.96 6.29
N ILE A 112 22.40 -22.21 5.86
CA ILE A 112 23.49 -23.19 5.91
C ILE A 112 23.66 -23.96 4.61
N HIS A 113 24.88 -24.40 4.38
CA HIS A 113 25.28 -25.32 3.32
C HIS A 113 25.84 -26.59 3.95
N VAL A 114 25.18 -27.71 3.68
CA VAL A 114 25.57 -29.03 4.18
C VAL A 114 26.04 -29.87 3.00
N LYS A 115 27.28 -30.30 3.04
CA LYS A 115 27.88 -31.19 2.05
C LYS A 115 28.00 -32.59 2.60
N LEU A 116 27.52 -33.57 1.85
CA LEU A 116 27.67 -35.00 2.10
C LEU A 116 28.53 -35.60 0.99
N ASP A 117 29.61 -36.27 1.37
CA ASP A 117 30.50 -37.00 0.48
C ASP A 117 30.39 -38.51 0.78
N ASP A 118 30.55 -39.33 -0.26
CA ASP A 118 30.76 -40.77 -0.09
C ASP A 118 32.07 -41.01 0.66
N ALA A 119 32.10 -41.98 1.57
CA ALA A 119 33.33 -42.30 2.29
C ALA A 119 34.33 -43.05 1.40
N GLU A 120 35.62 -42.94 1.76
CA GLU A 120 36.67 -43.73 1.12
C GLU A 120 36.41 -45.22 1.31
N TYR A 121 36.27 -45.94 0.18
CA TYR A 121 36.12 -47.39 0.19
C TYR A 121 37.38 -48.07 0.77
N VAL A 122 37.20 -48.86 1.83
CA VAL A 122 38.27 -49.64 2.45
C VAL A 122 38.25 -51.08 1.88
N PRO A 123 39.27 -51.50 1.10
CA PRO A 123 39.28 -52.84 0.51
C PRO A 123 39.43 -53.93 1.60
N GLY A 124 38.47 -54.86 1.66
CA GLY A 124 38.50 -56.01 2.56
C GLY A 124 37.46 -55.99 3.69
N GLU A 125 36.71 -54.90 3.83
CA GLU A 125 35.50 -54.82 4.65
C GLU A 125 34.21 -55.02 3.83
N ASP A 126 33.09 -54.95 4.55
CA ASP A 126 31.66 -55.13 4.23
C ASP A 126 31.13 -54.60 2.88
N ASN A 127 29.83 -54.85 2.68
CA ASN A 127 29.00 -54.37 1.57
C ASN A 127 29.34 -52.93 1.13
N PRO A 128 29.68 -52.68 -0.16
CA PRO A 128 29.97 -51.35 -0.71
C PRO A 128 28.88 -50.31 -0.44
N ASN A 129 27.64 -50.74 -0.23
CA ASN A 129 26.54 -49.86 0.14
C ASN A 129 26.77 -49.11 1.46
N HIS A 130 27.68 -49.52 2.33
CA HIS A 130 27.95 -48.83 3.59
C HIS A 130 28.86 -47.59 3.45
N TYR A 131 29.37 -47.30 2.24
CA TYR A 131 30.28 -46.19 1.98
C TYR A 131 29.69 -45.14 1.02
N ILE A 132 28.43 -45.34 0.58
CA ILE A 132 27.75 -44.42 -0.32
C ILE A 132 26.64 -43.67 0.43
N VAL A 133 26.40 -42.43 0.04
CA VAL A 133 25.25 -41.67 0.50
C VAL A 133 23.96 -42.27 -0.08
N HIS A 134 22.97 -42.51 0.78
CA HIS A 134 21.64 -43.01 0.42
C HIS A 134 20.59 -41.91 0.52
N GLU A 135 19.43 -42.12 -0.11
CA GLU A 135 18.29 -41.21 -0.07
C GLU A 135 17.85 -40.89 1.37
N GLN A 136 17.90 -41.89 2.25
CA GLN A 136 17.53 -41.72 3.66
C GLN A 136 18.45 -40.73 4.39
N HIS A 137 19.73 -40.64 4.03
CA HIS A 137 20.67 -39.72 4.68
C HIS A 137 20.34 -38.26 4.31
N ILE A 138 19.96 -38.02 3.05
CA ILE A 138 19.51 -36.71 2.59
C ILE A 138 18.18 -36.36 3.24
N GLN A 139 17.21 -37.30 3.27
CA GLN A 139 15.91 -37.10 3.90
C GLN A 139 16.05 -36.72 5.39
N GLN A 140 16.94 -37.40 6.13
CA GLN A 140 17.20 -37.07 7.53
C GLN A 140 17.66 -35.62 7.74
N ILE A 141 18.54 -35.10 6.88
CA ILE A 141 18.98 -33.71 6.95
C ILE A 141 17.86 -32.75 6.57
N VAL A 142 17.14 -33.04 5.49
CA VAL A 142 16.00 -32.23 5.05
C VAL A 142 14.96 -32.12 6.17
N ASP A 143 14.61 -33.25 6.79
CA ASP A 143 13.63 -33.30 7.87
C ASP A 143 14.10 -32.52 9.10
N GLU A 144 15.36 -32.68 9.52
CA GLU A 144 15.93 -31.95 10.66
C GLU A 144 15.92 -30.44 10.41
N LEU A 145 16.25 -30.01 9.19
CA LEU A 145 16.23 -28.59 8.83
C LEU A 145 14.81 -28.02 8.77
N LEU A 146 13.84 -28.78 8.26
CA LEU A 146 12.43 -28.38 8.31
C LEU A 146 11.94 -28.25 9.76
N VAL A 147 12.30 -29.19 10.64
CA VAL A 147 11.96 -29.15 12.07
C VAL A 147 12.62 -27.96 12.77
N ALA A 148 13.85 -27.63 12.39
CA ALA A 148 14.59 -26.48 12.91
C ALA A 148 14.11 -25.12 12.36
N GLY A 149 13.16 -25.11 11.41
CA GLY A 149 12.53 -23.90 10.90
C GLY A 149 13.15 -23.35 9.62
N ALA A 150 13.81 -24.19 8.80
CA ALA A 150 14.22 -23.79 7.46
C ALA A 150 13.01 -23.38 6.61
N GLU A 151 13.11 -22.22 5.96
CA GLU A 151 12.04 -21.62 5.14
C GLU A 151 12.06 -22.13 3.71
N ALA A 152 13.25 -22.49 3.21
CA ALA A 152 13.45 -23.08 1.90
C ALA A 152 14.67 -23.99 1.90
N ILE A 153 14.57 -25.13 1.21
CA ILE A 153 15.64 -26.13 1.11
C ILE A 153 15.81 -26.53 -0.35
N ALA A 154 17.06 -26.74 -0.78
CA ALA A 154 17.39 -27.36 -2.04
C ALA A 154 18.43 -28.47 -1.85
N VAL A 155 18.39 -29.48 -2.71
CA VAL A 155 19.37 -30.56 -2.76
C VAL A 155 20.00 -30.54 -4.15
N ASN A 156 21.32 -30.32 -4.22
CA ASN A 156 22.06 -30.11 -5.46
C ASN A 156 21.44 -29.02 -6.36
N GLY A 157 20.93 -27.96 -5.72
CA GLY A 157 20.26 -26.86 -6.42
C GLY A 157 18.80 -27.12 -6.78
N HIS A 158 18.30 -28.36 -6.66
CA HIS A 158 16.90 -28.67 -6.88
C HIS A 158 16.06 -28.33 -5.65
N ARG A 159 15.16 -27.36 -5.79
CA ARG A 159 14.35 -26.88 -4.66
C ARG A 159 13.30 -27.89 -4.25
N ILE A 160 13.33 -28.26 -2.97
CA ILE A 160 12.40 -29.21 -2.36
C ILE A 160 11.09 -28.50 -2.02
N HIS A 161 9.97 -29.13 -2.37
CA HIS A 161 8.63 -28.67 -2.02
C HIS A 161 7.79 -29.81 -1.41
N GLN A 162 6.55 -29.51 -1.03
CA GLN A 162 5.67 -30.43 -0.28
C GLN A 162 5.37 -31.78 -0.98
N GLN A 163 5.53 -31.85 -2.31
CA GLN A 163 5.29 -33.08 -3.08
C GLN A 163 6.58 -33.65 -3.66
N SER A 164 7.74 -33.08 -3.30
CA SER A 164 9.02 -33.59 -3.75
C SER A 164 9.26 -34.98 -3.19
N TYR A 165 9.97 -35.80 -3.94
CA TYR A 165 10.41 -37.11 -3.51
C TYR A 165 11.91 -37.29 -3.79
N ILE A 166 12.56 -38.06 -2.92
CA ILE A 166 13.97 -38.44 -3.03
C ILE A 166 14.01 -39.96 -2.96
N GLN A 167 14.56 -40.62 -3.97
CA GLN A 167 14.62 -42.08 -4.03
C GLN A 167 15.94 -42.58 -4.61
N CYS A 168 16.37 -43.76 -4.18
CA CYS A 168 17.52 -44.43 -4.79
C CYS A 168 17.12 -45.18 -6.07
N ILE A 169 17.88 -44.99 -7.13
CA ILE A 169 17.80 -45.75 -8.39
C ILE A 169 19.14 -46.44 -8.61
N GLY A 170 19.30 -47.64 -8.07
CA GLY A 170 20.59 -48.34 -8.08
C GLY A 170 21.61 -47.61 -7.21
N PRO A 171 22.78 -47.19 -7.73
CA PRO A 171 23.80 -46.48 -6.96
C PRO A 171 23.65 -44.95 -6.98
N VAL A 172 22.60 -44.41 -7.60
CA VAL A 172 22.37 -42.96 -7.72
C VAL A 172 21.08 -42.56 -7.04
N ILE A 173 20.96 -41.28 -6.68
CA ILE A 173 19.75 -40.72 -6.08
C ILE A 173 19.00 -39.93 -7.15
N GLU A 174 17.69 -40.09 -7.20
CA GLU A 174 16.79 -39.28 -8.00
C GLU A 174 15.99 -38.34 -7.10
N ILE A 175 15.89 -37.08 -7.51
CA ILE A 175 15.10 -36.03 -6.85
C ILE A 175 14.13 -35.49 -7.89
N ASP A 176 12.83 -35.71 -7.69
CA ASP A 176 11.76 -35.30 -8.62
C ASP A 176 11.99 -35.67 -10.10
N GLY A 177 12.60 -36.82 -10.35
CA GLY A 177 12.90 -37.31 -11.70
C GLY A 177 14.27 -36.88 -12.23
N GLU A 178 15.02 -36.05 -11.52
CA GLU A 178 16.38 -35.64 -11.89
C GLU A 178 17.42 -36.47 -11.12
N THR A 179 18.33 -37.10 -11.86
CA THR A 179 19.41 -37.90 -11.27
C THR A 179 20.49 -37.00 -10.68
N SER A 180 20.91 -37.32 -9.48
CA SER A 180 21.84 -36.58 -8.65
C SER A 180 22.96 -37.49 -8.16
N PHE A 181 24.18 -36.95 -8.04
CA PHE A 181 25.40 -37.69 -7.72
C PHE A 181 26.12 -37.08 -6.53
N SER A 182 26.89 -37.90 -5.83
CA SER A 182 27.81 -37.44 -4.78
C SER A 182 28.90 -36.53 -5.39
N PRO A 183 29.29 -35.42 -4.74
CA PRO A 183 28.77 -34.93 -3.46
C PRO A 183 27.35 -34.39 -3.51
N PHE A 184 26.61 -34.60 -2.42
CA PHE A 184 25.30 -34.01 -2.23
C PHE A 184 25.39 -32.74 -1.40
N GLU A 185 24.82 -31.67 -1.91
CA GLU A 185 24.79 -30.35 -1.31
C GLU A 185 23.35 -30.01 -0.92
N VAL A 186 23.07 -30.01 0.37
CA VAL A 186 21.81 -29.55 0.94
C VAL A 186 21.99 -28.10 1.36
N THR A 187 21.31 -27.18 0.69
CA THR A 187 21.29 -25.75 1.04
C THR A 187 19.95 -25.43 1.69
N ALA A 188 19.97 -24.68 2.79
CA ALA A 188 18.77 -24.27 3.49
C ALA A 188 18.85 -22.80 3.87
N ILE A 189 17.75 -22.07 3.67
CA ILE A 189 17.55 -20.70 4.13
C ILE A 189 16.77 -20.72 5.43
N GLY A 190 17.21 -19.95 6.42
CA GLY A 190 16.63 -19.82 7.76
C GLY A 190 17.66 -19.28 8.74
N ASP A 191 17.30 -19.14 10.02
CA ASP A 191 18.22 -18.66 11.06
C ASP A 191 19.47 -19.55 11.13
N SER A 192 20.60 -19.03 10.66
CA SER A 192 21.79 -19.83 10.38
C SER A 192 22.38 -20.46 11.65
N GLU A 193 22.22 -19.81 12.81
CA GLU A 193 22.65 -20.34 14.10
C GLU A 193 21.75 -21.50 14.55
N THR A 194 20.44 -21.34 14.49
CA THR A 194 19.47 -22.38 14.87
C THR A 194 19.60 -23.63 14.00
N LEU A 195 19.78 -23.47 12.69
CA LEU A 195 19.98 -24.59 11.76
C LEU A 195 21.32 -25.32 11.98
N ASP A 196 22.38 -24.58 12.33
CA ASP A 196 23.69 -25.17 12.66
C ASP A 196 23.63 -25.91 14.00
N GLU A 197 22.97 -25.34 15.02
CA GLU A 197 22.79 -25.97 16.32
C GLU A 197 21.94 -27.25 16.23
N SER A 198 20.88 -27.28 15.42
CA SER A 198 20.02 -28.47 15.26
C SER A 198 20.80 -29.65 14.68
N LEU A 199 21.58 -29.42 13.62
CA LEU A 199 22.39 -30.47 13.01
C LEU A 199 23.53 -30.94 13.91
N ASN A 200 24.10 -30.05 14.73
CA ASN A 200 25.19 -30.37 15.66
C ASN A 200 24.70 -30.88 17.03
N LEU A 201 23.41 -31.17 17.18
CA LEU A 201 22.88 -31.76 18.41
C LEU A 201 23.56 -33.09 18.72
N VAL A 202 24.00 -33.26 19.97
CA VAL A 202 24.67 -34.49 20.42
C VAL A 202 23.76 -35.70 20.27
N GLY A 203 24.22 -36.71 19.53
CA GLY A 203 23.45 -37.90 19.16
C GLY A 203 22.38 -37.67 18.08
N GLY A 204 22.35 -36.46 17.49
CA GLY A 204 21.45 -36.06 16.42
C GLY A 204 21.90 -36.54 15.04
N VAL A 205 21.37 -35.90 13.99
CA VAL A 205 21.54 -36.35 12.60
C VAL A 205 23.01 -36.42 12.18
N LYS A 206 23.81 -35.39 12.47
CA LYS A 206 25.24 -35.40 12.13
C LYS A 206 25.98 -36.59 12.73
N ASP A 207 25.78 -36.85 14.02
CA ASP A 207 26.44 -37.96 14.71
C ASP A 207 26.00 -39.31 14.15
N GLN A 208 24.72 -39.46 13.81
CA GLN A 208 24.18 -40.67 13.18
C GLN A 208 24.81 -40.92 11.80
N LEU A 209 24.92 -39.88 10.97
CA LEU A 209 25.53 -39.97 9.64
C LEU A 209 27.02 -40.31 9.70
N VAL A 210 27.77 -39.66 10.60
CA VAL A 210 29.19 -39.97 10.80
C VAL A 210 29.37 -41.42 11.27
N ASN A 211 28.50 -41.93 12.15
CA ASN A 211 28.52 -43.34 12.57
C ASN A 211 28.18 -44.32 11.44
N GLN A 212 27.54 -43.86 10.36
CA GLN A 212 27.25 -44.61 9.15
C GLN A 212 28.31 -44.44 8.06
N ASN A 213 29.50 -43.90 8.41
CA ASN A 213 30.60 -43.60 7.48
C ASN A 213 30.19 -42.62 6.38
N ILE A 214 29.43 -41.58 6.71
CA ILE A 214 29.15 -40.48 5.77
C ILE A 214 29.97 -39.25 6.17
N ASP A 215 30.72 -38.72 5.21
CA ASP A 215 31.51 -37.51 5.40
C ASP A 215 30.60 -36.27 5.27
N ILE A 216 30.31 -35.61 6.39
CA ILE A 216 29.44 -34.44 6.45
C ILE A 216 30.22 -33.17 6.81
N ARG A 217 29.97 -32.09 6.08
CA ARG A 217 30.49 -30.74 6.36
C ARG A 217 29.35 -29.74 6.39
N ILE A 218 29.33 -28.89 7.41
CA ILE A 218 28.28 -27.90 7.62
C ILE A 218 28.95 -26.53 7.63
N GLU A 219 28.45 -25.61 6.82
CA GLU A 219 28.95 -24.24 6.71
C GLU A 219 27.81 -23.23 6.78
N LYS A 220 27.86 -22.31 7.75
CA LYS A 220 26.96 -21.15 7.78
C LYS A 220 27.28 -20.18 6.65
N ARG A 221 26.24 -19.59 6.07
CA ARG A 221 26.32 -18.60 4.99
C ARG A 221 25.39 -17.44 5.28
N ASN A 222 25.89 -16.22 5.15
CA ASN A 222 25.09 -15.02 5.32
C ASN A 222 24.10 -14.79 4.17
N GLU A 223 24.38 -15.40 3.02
CA GLU A 223 23.54 -15.29 1.83
C GLU A 223 23.60 -16.60 1.04
N ILE A 224 22.43 -17.17 0.81
CA ILE A 224 22.14 -18.32 -0.03
C ILE A 224 21.02 -17.86 -0.97
N ILE A 225 21.15 -18.22 -2.25
CA ILE A 225 20.14 -17.96 -3.27
C ILE A 225 19.64 -19.32 -3.74
N LEU A 226 18.33 -19.52 -3.69
CA LEU A 226 17.66 -20.71 -4.19
C LEU A 226 16.78 -20.35 -5.37
N ASP A 227 16.88 -21.13 -6.43
CA ASP A 227 16.04 -21.02 -7.62
C ASP A 227 14.62 -21.54 -7.36
N PRO A 228 13.62 -21.16 -8.19
CA PRO A 228 12.28 -21.74 -8.11
C PRO A 228 12.28 -23.24 -8.40
N PHE A 229 11.32 -23.99 -7.82
CA PHE A 229 11.23 -25.44 -8.05
C PHE A 229 10.80 -25.81 -9.48
N PHE A 230 10.01 -24.94 -10.13
CA PHE A 230 9.73 -25.01 -11.56
C PHE A 230 10.70 -24.08 -12.30
N SER A 231 11.78 -24.65 -12.83
CA SER A 231 12.45 -24.04 -13.98
C SER A 231 11.82 -24.63 -15.23
N GLU A 232 11.02 -23.85 -15.98
CA GLU A 232 10.66 -24.26 -17.34
C GLU A 232 11.98 -24.46 -18.11
N LYS A 233 12.37 -25.71 -18.32
CA LYS A 233 13.39 -26.07 -19.31
C LYS A 233 12.76 -25.69 -20.66
N GLY A 234 13.11 -24.51 -21.16
CA GLY A 234 12.64 -23.97 -22.44
C GLY A 234 12.99 -24.82 -23.65
#